data_AF-A0A382JZG4-F1
#
_entry.id   AF-A0A382JZG4-F1
#
_cell.length_a   1.000
_cell.length_b   1.000
_cell.length_c   1.000
_cell.angle_alpha   90.00
_cell.angle_beta   90.00
_cell.angle_gamma   90.00
#
_symmetry.space_group_name_H-M   'P 1'
#
loop_
_entity.id
_entity.type
_entity.pdbx_description
1 polymer ?
#
loop_
_entity_poly.entity_id
_entity_poly.type
_entity_poly.pdbx_seq_one_letter_code
_entity_poly.pdbx_strand_id
1 'polypeptide(L)'
;MGRLGIAALVGTAVLWVMSAAAWAQPSTAVPRTPHGDPDIQGLFTFRTLTPLQRPQIDAGASALLAGKEALSAEEAAAYEAARRRELNRD
;
A
#
# COMPACT_ATOMS: atom_id res chain seq x y z
N MET A 1 44.71 11.98 -26.65
CA MET A 1 43.88 12.86 -25.79
C MET A 1 42.41 13.01 -26.22
N GLY A 2 42.01 12.82 -27.48
CA GLY A 2 40.64 13.19 -27.93
C GLY A 2 39.48 12.28 -27.49
N ARG A 3 39.67 10.95 -27.42
CA ARG A 3 38.56 10.01 -27.19
C ARG A 3 38.06 10.01 -25.74
N LEU A 4 38.96 10.12 -24.76
CA LEU A 4 38.59 10.28 -23.35
C LEU A 4 37.92 11.63 -23.06
N GLY A 5 38.37 12.71 -23.72
CA GLY A 5 37.75 14.03 -23.58
C GLY A 5 36.31 14.09 -24.10
N ILE A 6 36.05 13.45 -25.25
CA ILE A 6 34.68 13.34 -25.80
C ILE A 6 33.79 12.49 -24.88
N ALA A 7 34.28 11.37 -24.37
CA ALA A 7 33.52 10.53 -23.44
C ALA A 7 33.16 11.27 -22.14
N ALA A 8 34.09 12.05 -21.59
CA ALA A 8 33.82 12.88 -20.41
C ALA A 8 32.75 13.95 -20.69
N LEU A 9 32.84 14.63 -21.84
CA LEU A 9 31.91 15.70 -22.22
C LEU A 9 30.49 15.17 -22.47
N VAL A 10 30.37 14.00 -23.11
CA VAL A 10 29.08 13.30 -23.28
C VAL A 10 28.54 12.86 -21.92
N GLY A 11 29.38 12.32 -21.03
CA GLY A 11 28.96 11.95 -19.68
C GLY A 11 28.42 13.14 -18.88
N THR A 12 29.08 14.30 -18.94
CA THR A 12 28.61 15.52 -18.29
C THR A 12 27.30 16.03 -18.90
N ALA A 13 27.15 15.97 -20.23
CA ALA A 13 25.91 16.36 -20.89
C ALA A 13 24.73 15.44 -20.48
N VAL A 14 24.97 14.14 -20.38
CA VAL A 14 23.96 13.18 -19.89
C VAL A 14 23.57 13.48 -18.44
N LEU A 15 24.55 13.76 -17.57
CA LEU A 15 24.27 14.13 -16.17
C LEU A 15 23.43 15.42 -16.06
N TRP A 16 23.70 16.41 -16.90
CA TRP A 16 22.91 17.66 -16.96
C TRP A 16 21.46 17.42 -17.41
N VAL A 17 21.27 16.60 -18.45
CA VAL A 17 19.94 16.24 -18.96
C VAL A 17 19.15 15.43 -17.91
N MET A 18 19.78 14.49 -17.22
CA MET A 18 19.14 13.70 -16.16
C MET A 18 18.78 14.55 -14.93
N SER A 19 19.60 15.54 -14.57
CA SER A 19 19.26 16.48 -13.50
C SER A 19 18.02 17.29 -13.85
N ALA A 20 17.89 17.81 -15.07
CA ALA A 20 16.73 18.60 -15.46
C ALA A 20 15.39 17.85 -15.28
N ALA A 21 15.37 16.54 -15.51
CA ALA A 21 14.18 15.71 -15.30
C ALA A 21 13.77 15.61 -13.82
N ALA A 22 14.73 15.57 -12.89
CA ALA A 22 14.45 15.55 -11.45
C ALA A 22 13.86 16.88 -10.96
N TRP A 23 14.34 18.01 -11.49
CA TRP A 23 13.83 19.34 -11.13
C TRP A 23 12.48 19.67 -11.77
N ALA A 24 12.11 18.99 -12.86
CA ALA A 24 10.81 19.12 -13.50
C ALA A 24 9.70 18.33 -12.79
N GLN A 25 10.03 17.53 -11.76
CA GLN A 25 9.02 16.83 -10.99
C GLN A 25 8.17 17.84 -10.21
N PRO A 26 6.83 17.80 -10.33
CA PRO A 26 5.99 18.67 -9.54
C PRO A 26 6.20 18.37 -8.06
N SER A 27 6.54 19.40 -7.28
CA SER A 27 6.54 19.31 -5.82
C SER A 27 5.09 19.34 -5.33
N THR A 28 4.34 18.27 -5.56
CA THR A 28 3.01 18.13 -4.97
C THR A 28 3.18 17.97 -3.47
N ALA A 29 2.87 19.02 -2.73
CA ALA A 29 2.74 18.93 -1.29
C ALA A 29 1.67 17.89 -0.98
N VAL A 30 2.04 16.84 -0.23
CA VAL A 30 1.07 15.88 0.29
C VAL A 30 0.07 16.67 1.13
N PRO A 31 -1.24 16.65 0.80
CA PRO A 31 -2.25 17.32 1.61
C PRO A 31 -2.12 16.86 3.06
N ARG A 32 -2.31 17.78 4.02
CA ARG A 32 -2.19 17.46 5.45
C ARG A 32 -3.45 17.85 6.20
N THR A 33 -3.77 17.10 7.24
CA THR A 33 -4.84 17.43 8.18
C THR A 33 -4.44 18.65 9.03
N PRO A 34 -5.38 19.31 9.73
CA PRO A 34 -5.06 20.40 10.67
C PRO A 34 -4.07 20.01 11.78
N HIS A 35 -3.94 18.71 12.05
CA HIS A 35 -3.02 18.15 13.04
C HIS A 35 -1.65 17.77 12.45
N GLY A 36 -1.45 17.96 11.14
CA GLY A 36 -0.16 17.79 10.46
C GLY A 36 0.08 16.39 9.87
N ASP A 37 -0.87 15.48 10.02
CA ASP A 37 -0.79 14.14 9.41
C ASP A 37 -1.06 14.20 7.89
N PRO A 38 -0.49 13.28 7.09
CA PRO A 38 -0.88 13.12 5.69
C PRO A 38 -2.40 12.88 5.58
N ASP A 39 -3.06 13.69 4.76
CA ASP A 39 -4.47 13.53 4.46
C ASP A 39 -4.65 12.48 3.36
N ILE A 40 -5.11 11.31 3.79
CA ILE A 40 -5.39 10.15 2.94
C ILE A 40 -6.89 9.95 2.72
N GLN A 41 -7.73 10.99 2.83
CA GLN A 41 -9.16 10.86 2.49
C GLN A 41 -9.36 10.45 1.01
N GLY A 42 -10.40 9.66 0.73
CA GLY A 42 -10.76 9.24 -0.63
C GLY A 42 -11.63 7.98 -0.67
N LEU A 43 -12.00 7.53 -1.88
CA LEU A 43 -12.69 6.26 -2.08
C LEU A 43 -11.67 5.13 -2.10
N PHE A 44 -11.72 4.28 -1.08
CA PHE A 44 -10.92 3.06 -1.03
C PHE A 44 -11.69 1.89 -1.65
N THR A 45 -11.02 1.08 -2.46
CA THR A 45 -11.54 -0.20 -2.95
C THR A 45 -10.97 -1.33 -2.09
N PHE A 46 -11.78 -2.36 -1.80
CA PHE A 46 -11.41 -3.51 -0.96
C PHE A 46 -10.77 -4.65 -1.77
N ARG A 47 -10.22 -4.37 -2.96
CA ARG A 47 -9.62 -5.37 -3.86
C ARG A 47 -8.33 -6.01 -3.33
N THR A 48 -7.87 -5.61 -2.15
CA THR A 48 -6.77 -6.26 -1.45
C THR A 48 -7.34 -7.22 -0.40
N LEU A 49 -6.76 -8.41 -0.32
CA LEU A 49 -7.13 -9.47 0.63
C LEU A 49 -7.29 -8.99 2.09
N THR A 50 -6.50 -7.99 2.47
CA THR A 50 -6.56 -7.33 3.78
C THR A 50 -7.15 -5.92 3.60
N PRO A 51 -8.41 -5.67 3.98
CA PRO A 51 -8.99 -4.34 3.93
C PRO A 51 -8.31 -3.41 4.95
N LEU A 52 -8.16 -2.13 4.58
CA LEU A 52 -7.58 -1.10 5.47
C LEU A 52 -8.49 -0.73 6.65
N GLN A 53 -9.80 -0.88 6.47
CA GLN A 53 -10.79 -0.74 7.54
C GLN A 53 -10.94 -2.08 8.24
N ARG A 54 -11.12 -2.07 9.58
CA ARG A 54 -11.54 -3.28 10.31
C ARG A 54 -12.78 -3.83 9.59
N PRO A 55 -12.75 -5.08 9.09
CA PRO A 55 -13.86 -5.62 8.33
C PRO A 55 -15.17 -5.44 9.11
N GLN A 56 -16.04 -4.58 8.58
CA GLN A 56 -17.45 -4.51 8.96
C GLN A 56 -18.26 -5.55 8.18
N ILE A 57 -17.58 -6.44 7.45
CA ILE A 57 -18.18 -7.46 6.58
C ILE A 57 -18.94 -8.44 7.47
N ASP A 58 -20.18 -8.07 7.77
CA ASP A 58 -21.33 -8.88 8.17
C ASP A 58 -20.99 -10.10 9.01
N ALA A 59 -20.61 -9.85 10.27
CA ALA A 59 -20.21 -10.85 11.27
C ALA A 59 -18.85 -11.55 11.03
N GLY A 60 -17.94 -10.96 10.25
CA GLY A 60 -16.59 -11.47 10.07
C GLY A 60 -15.80 -11.55 11.38
N ALA A 61 -15.23 -12.72 11.66
CA ALA A 61 -14.14 -13.00 12.59
C ALA A 61 -14.23 -12.33 13.96
N SER A 62 -13.82 -11.08 14.07
CA SER A 62 -13.79 -10.32 15.31
C SER A 62 -15.15 -10.17 16.00
N ALA A 63 -16.26 -10.12 15.25
CA ALA A 63 -17.60 -10.03 15.85
C ALA A 63 -18.09 -11.40 16.38
N LEU A 64 -17.87 -12.49 15.63
CA LEU A 64 -18.17 -13.86 16.08
C LEU A 64 -17.27 -14.35 17.22
N LEU A 65 -16.07 -13.75 17.33
CA LEU A 65 -15.12 -13.99 18.40
C LEU A 65 -15.28 -13.03 19.58
N ALA A 66 -16.17 -12.03 19.48
CA ALA A 66 -16.36 -11.06 20.55
C ALA A 66 -16.92 -11.75 21.80
N GLY A 67 -16.23 -11.59 22.93
CA GLY A 67 -16.62 -12.18 24.20
C GLY A 67 -16.32 -13.68 24.34
N LYS A 68 -15.70 -14.33 23.34
CA LYS A 68 -15.17 -15.69 23.47
C LYS A 68 -13.70 -15.63 23.84
N GLU A 69 -13.31 -16.24 24.97
CA GLU A 69 -11.90 -16.37 25.34
C GLU A 69 -11.15 -17.34 24.41
N ALA A 70 -11.83 -18.42 24.00
CA ALA A 70 -11.31 -19.40 23.07
C ALA A 70 -12.45 -20.05 22.26
N LEU A 71 -12.12 -20.55 21.07
CA LEU A 71 -12.98 -21.44 20.29
C LEU A 71 -12.71 -22.89 20.68
N SER A 72 -13.75 -23.73 20.64
CA SER A 72 -13.54 -25.17 20.59
C SER A 72 -12.84 -25.57 19.28
N ALA A 73 -12.23 -26.76 19.25
CA ALA A 73 -11.52 -27.25 18.07
C ALA A 73 -12.43 -27.33 16.82
N GLU A 74 -13.70 -27.70 17.02
CA GLU A 74 -14.69 -27.78 15.94
C GLU A 74 -15.07 -26.39 15.40
N GLU A 75 -15.33 -25.43 16.30
CA GLU A 75 -15.60 -24.05 15.92
C GLU A 75 -14.41 -23.39 15.21
N ALA A 76 -13.19 -23.66 15.67
CA ALA A 76 -11.97 -23.16 15.06
C ALA A 76 -11.79 -23.71 13.63
N ALA A 77 -11.99 -25.01 13.43
CA ALA A 77 -11.91 -25.64 12.11
C ALA A 77 -12.97 -25.09 11.13
N ALA A 78 -14.21 -24.91 11.60
CA ALA A 78 -15.28 -24.32 10.80
C ALA A 78 -14.97 -22.86 10.42
N TYR A 79 -14.43 -22.09 11.37
CA TYR A 79 -14.02 -20.71 11.17
C TYR A 79 -12.89 -20.59 10.12
N GLU A 80 -11.84 -21.41 10.23
CA GLU A 80 -10.74 -21.42 9.25
C GLU A 80 -11.22 -21.81 7.84
N ALA A 81 -12.12 -22.79 7.74
CA ALA A 81 -12.68 -23.24 6.46
C ALA A 81 -13.56 -22.15 5.79
N ALA A 82 -14.29 -21.37 6.58
CA ALA A 82 -15.02 -20.21 6.08
C ALA A 82 -14.07 -19.11 5.59
N ARG A 83 -13.03 -18.81 6.38
CA ARG A 83 -12.05 -17.77 6.06
C ARG A 83 -11.25 -18.08 4.79
N ARG A 84 -10.85 -19.34 4.62
CA ARG A 84 -10.14 -19.80 3.41
C ARG A 84 -10.98 -19.61 2.13
N ARG A 85 -12.29 -19.85 2.20
CA ARG A 85 -13.20 -19.65 1.06
C ARG A 85 -13.36 -18.18 0.69
N GLU A 86 -13.43 -17.31 1.70
CA GLU A 86 -13.52 -15.87 1.51
C GLU A 86 -12.22 -15.30 0.90
N LEU A 87 -11.06 -15.74 1.40
CA LEU A 87 -9.74 -15.30 0.94
C LEU A 87 -9.40 -15.79 -0.49
N ASN A 88 -9.95 -16.92 -0.91
CA ASN A 88 -9.68 -17.53 -2.22
C ASN A 88 -10.72 -17.14 -3.28
N ARG A 89 -11.46 -16.04 -3.05
CA ARG A 89 -12.44 -15.49 -3.98
C ARG A 89 -11.73 -14.48 -4.89
N ASP A 90 -11.16 -14.99 -5.98
CA ASP A 90 -10.77 -14.22 -7.17
C ASP A 90 -11.59 -14.71 -8.38
#